data_AF-A0A1S3S7K3-F1
#
_entry.id   AF-A0A1S3S7K3-F1
#
_cell.length_a   1.000
_cell.length_b   1.000
_cell.length_c   1.000
_cell.angle_alpha   90.00
_cell.angle_beta   90.00
_cell.angle_gamma   90.00
#
_symmetry.space_group_name_H-M   'P 1'
#
loop_
_entity.id
_entity.type
_entity.pdbx_description
1 polymer ?
#
loop_
_entity_poly.entity_id
_entity_poly.type
_entity_poly.pdbx_seq_one_letter_code
_entity_poly.pdbx_strand_id
1 'polypeptide(L)'
;MLFLKKIDKRKSESKMKCMVVAESMQRYRRLHFEREVLLDPFRTWCPSSSCQAMGQLKEMELPQLVQCSVCRLEFCSACRDSWHKENACQDNTFRPGETSSFYKSDGDAPIKRCPKCKVYIERDKGCAQMMCKS
;
A
#
# COMPACT_ATOMS: atom_id res chain seq x y z
N MET A 1 -16.08 24.67 26.63
CA MET A 1 -15.10 23.61 26.35
C MET A 1 -14.57 23.80 24.94
N LEU A 2 -13.32 24.20 24.80
CA LEU A 2 -12.70 24.55 23.52
C LEU A 2 -12.60 23.30 22.64
N PHE A 3 -13.32 23.31 21.51
CA PHE A 3 -13.09 22.37 20.42
C PHE A 3 -11.66 22.57 19.92
N LEU A 4 -10.75 21.69 20.32
CA LEU A 4 -9.46 21.53 19.67
C LEU A 4 -9.73 21.02 18.25
N LYS A 5 -9.99 21.93 17.32
CA LYS A 5 -9.80 21.68 15.90
C LYS A 5 -8.36 21.18 15.77
N LYS A 6 -8.17 19.88 15.49
CA LYS A 6 -6.86 19.35 15.08
C LYS A 6 -6.41 20.20 13.91
N ILE A 7 -5.47 21.12 14.14
CA ILE A 7 -4.87 21.92 13.09
C ILE A 7 -3.95 20.97 12.34
N ASP A 8 -4.48 20.26 11.34
CA ASP A 8 -3.66 19.56 10.35
C ASP A 8 -3.13 20.60 9.33
N LYS A 9 -2.22 21.46 9.79
CA LYS A 9 -1.49 22.36 8.91
C LYS A 9 -0.31 21.60 8.31
N ARG A 10 -0.52 21.00 7.14
CA ARG A 10 0.57 20.51 6.28
C ARG A 10 1.54 21.66 6.03
N LYS A 11 2.77 21.56 6.56
CA LYS A 11 3.83 22.54 6.26
C LYS A 11 4.42 22.25 4.88
N SER A 12 4.81 23.29 4.15
CA SER A 12 5.51 23.14 2.88
C SER A 12 6.89 22.51 3.08
N GLU A 13 7.36 21.76 2.08
CA GLU A 13 8.66 21.09 2.15
C GLU A 13 9.81 22.09 2.38
N SER A 14 9.78 23.25 1.70
CA SER A 14 10.78 24.31 1.89
C SER A 14 10.85 24.81 3.33
N LYS A 15 9.69 24.93 4.00
CA LYS A 15 9.64 25.32 5.41
C LYS A 15 10.16 24.22 6.32
N MET A 16 9.91 22.95 5.97
CA MET A 16 10.40 21.80 6.71
C MET A 16 11.92 21.68 6.63
N LYS A 17 12.52 21.89 5.44
CA LYS A 17 13.98 21.83 5.21
C LYS A 17 14.78 22.71 6.15
N CYS A 18 14.27 23.89 6.51
CA CYS A 18 14.97 24.81 7.39
C CYS A 18 14.76 24.54 8.90
N MET A 19 13.81 23.69 9.28
CA MET A 19 13.47 23.42 10.69
C MET A 19 13.96 22.06 11.20
N VAL A 20 14.43 21.17 10.31
CA VAL A 20 14.85 19.82 10.67
C VAL A 20 16.21 19.50 10.07
N VAL A 21 16.94 18.58 10.69
CA VAL A 21 18.22 18.09 10.18
C VAL A 21 18.07 17.36 8.84
N ALA A 22 19.13 17.35 8.04
CA ALA A 22 19.12 16.79 6.69
C ALA A 22 18.67 15.33 6.63
N GLU A 23 19.09 14.51 7.59
CA GLU A 23 18.68 13.10 7.70
C GLU A 23 17.16 12.95 7.85
N SER A 24 16.54 13.77 8.70
CA SER A 24 15.09 13.79 8.90
C SER A 24 14.35 14.22 7.63
N MET A 25 14.89 15.19 6.87
CA MET A 25 14.33 15.55 5.57
C MET A 25 14.44 14.42 4.55
N GLN A 26 15.56 13.69 4.53
CA GLN A 26 15.75 12.56 3.63
C GLN A 26 14.74 11.44 3.94
N ARG A 27 14.56 11.14 5.24
CA ARG A 27 13.55 10.19 5.70
C ARG A 27 12.13 10.64 5.34
N TYR A 28 11.81 11.92 5.51
CA TYR A 28 10.52 12.48 5.10
C TYR A 28 10.27 12.30 3.61
N ARG A 29 11.25 12.66 2.75
CA ARG A 29 11.10 12.54 1.29
C ARG A 29 10.86 11.09 0.87
N ARG A 30 11.60 10.15 1.47
CA ARG A 30 11.42 8.72 1.20
C ARG A 30 10.00 8.27 1.57
N LEU A 31 9.54 8.56 2.79
CA LEU A 31 8.20 8.17 3.25
C LEU A 31 7.08 8.87 2.47
N HIS A 32 7.27 10.13 2.08
CA HIS A 32 6.32 10.87 1.26
C HIS A 32 6.17 10.22 -0.11
N PHE A 33 7.28 9.88 -0.75
CA PHE A 33 7.29 9.18 -2.03
C PHE A 33 6.64 7.80 -1.92
N GLU A 34 7.01 6.98 -0.93
CA GLU A 34 6.37 5.67 -0.69
C GLU A 34 4.85 5.81 -0.54
N ARG A 35 4.39 6.83 0.19
CA ARG A 35 2.96 7.13 0.31
C ARG A 35 2.32 7.54 -1.01
N GLU A 36 2.95 8.41 -1.80
CA GLU A 36 2.42 8.80 -3.12
C GLU A 36 2.26 7.60 -4.03
N VAL A 37 3.23 6.68 -4.00
CA VAL A 37 3.19 5.44 -4.78
C VAL A 37 2.07 4.52 -4.30
N LEU A 38 1.85 4.39 -2.98
CA LEU A 38 0.74 3.60 -2.43
C LEU A 38 -0.64 4.18 -2.80
N LEU A 39 -0.72 5.48 -3.06
CA LEU A 39 -1.95 6.16 -3.43
C LEU A 39 -2.18 6.22 -4.94
N ASP A 40 -1.15 5.97 -5.77
CA ASP A 40 -1.26 5.95 -7.22
C ASP A 40 -1.78 4.58 -7.70
N PRO A 41 -3.02 4.48 -8.18
CA PRO A 41 -3.62 3.21 -8.60
C PRO A 41 -2.92 2.58 -9.82
N PHE A 42 -2.12 3.36 -10.55
CA PHE A 42 -1.41 2.93 -11.75
C PHE A 42 0.03 2.52 -11.46
N ARG A 43 0.43 2.45 -10.18
CA ARG A 43 1.77 2.00 -9.77
C ARG A 43 1.68 0.73 -8.95
N THR A 44 2.69 -0.11 -9.11
CA THR A 44 2.88 -1.30 -8.28
C THR A 44 4.34 -1.51 -7.94
N TRP A 45 4.61 -2.07 -6.77
CA TRP A 45 5.97 -2.42 -6.36
C TRP A 45 6.35 -3.79 -6.92
N CYS A 46 7.63 -3.93 -7.30
CA CYS A 46 8.19 -5.24 -7.57
C CYS A 46 8.09 -6.13 -6.31
N PRO A 47 7.61 -7.39 -6.42
CA PRO A 47 7.50 -8.30 -5.28
C PRO A 47 8.85 -8.84 -4.80
N SER A 48 9.93 -8.69 -5.57
CA SER A 48 11.24 -9.17 -5.18
C SER A 48 11.77 -8.40 -3.98
N SER A 49 12.17 -9.11 -2.92
CA SER A 49 12.74 -8.53 -1.69
C SER A 49 14.06 -7.78 -1.92
N SER A 50 14.78 -8.11 -2.99
CA SER A 50 16.02 -7.44 -3.41
C SER A 50 15.79 -6.30 -4.40
N CYS A 51 14.55 -6.05 -4.82
CA CYS A 51 14.21 -5.04 -5.82
C CYS A 51 13.21 -4.02 -5.26
N GLN A 52 13.60 -2.75 -5.22
CA GLN A 52 12.72 -1.64 -4.83
C GLN A 52 12.24 -0.85 -6.05
N ALA A 53 12.10 -1.49 -7.20
CA ALA A 53 11.64 -0.84 -8.41
C ALA A 53 10.10 -0.79 -8.47
N MET A 54 9.60 0.24 -9.14
CA MET A 54 8.17 0.37 -9.44
C MET A 54 7.88 -0.10 -10.86
N GLY A 55 6.79 -0.84 -11.02
CA GLY A 55 6.15 -1.10 -12.30
C GLY A 55 4.99 -0.13 -12.52
N GLN A 56 4.67 0.11 -13.80
CA GLN A 56 3.50 0.88 -14.20
C GLN A 56 2.41 -0.05 -14.71
N LEU A 57 1.19 0.17 -14.23
CA LEU A 57 -0.01 -0.56 -14.63
C LEU A 57 -0.71 0.20 -15.74
N LYS A 58 -1.27 -0.54 -16.70
CA LYS A 58 -2.12 0.01 -17.77
C LYS A 58 -3.57 0.15 -17.31
N GLU A 59 -4.02 -0.77 -16.46
CA GLU A 59 -5.40 -0.85 -15.99
C GLU A 59 -5.45 -1.25 -14.50
N MET A 60 -6.44 -0.79 -13.75
CA MET A 60 -6.50 -0.98 -12.29
C MET A 60 -7.18 -2.29 -11.86
N GLU A 61 -8.21 -2.72 -12.59
CA GLU A 61 -9.18 -3.71 -12.08
C GLU A 61 -8.95 -5.13 -12.63
N LEU A 62 -8.09 -5.28 -13.63
CA LEU A 62 -7.81 -6.56 -14.26
C LEU A 62 -6.39 -7.06 -13.96
N PRO A 63 -6.23 -8.36 -13.60
CA PRO A 63 -4.92 -8.99 -13.53
C PRO A 63 -4.19 -8.83 -14.87
N GLN A 64 -3.00 -8.22 -14.82
CA GLN A 64 -2.17 -8.03 -16.00
C GLN A 64 -0.73 -8.42 -15.70
N LEU A 65 -0.03 -8.80 -16.76
CA LEU A 65 1.40 -9.07 -16.71
C LEU A 65 2.14 -7.75 -16.51
N VAL A 66 2.94 -7.68 -15.45
CA VAL A 66 3.86 -6.57 -15.19
C VAL A 66 5.27 -7.10 -15.27
N GLN A 67 6.11 -6.43 -16.06
CA GLN A 67 7.53 -6.70 -16.11
C GLN A 67 8.30 -5.59 -15.38
N CYS A 68 9.11 -5.97 -14.40
CA CYS A 68 9.95 -5.03 -13.67
C CYS A 68 11.06 -4.47 -14.59
N SER A 69 11.22 -3.15 -14.65
CA SER A 69 12.26 -2.51 -15.46
C SER A 69 13.69 -2.74 -14.96
N VAL A 70 13.86 -3.15 -13.70
CA VAL A 70 15.17 -3.31 -13.05
C VAL A 70 15.61 -4.78 -13.04
N CYS A 71 14.82 -5.66 -12.43
CA CYS A 71 15.17 -7.08 -12.29
C CYS A 71 14.53 -7.98 -13.36
N ARG A 72 13.72 -7.42 -14.27
CA ARG A 72 12.97 -8.14 -15.32
C ARG A 72 12.02 -9.22 -14.83
N LEU A 73 11.74 -9.27 -13.52
CA LEU A 73 10.75 -10.18 -12.96
C LEU A 73 9.36 -9.89 -13.55
N GLU A 74 8.70 -10.95 -14.00
CA GLU A 74 7.34 -10.95 -14.53
C GLU A 74 6.36 -11.43 -13.46
N PHE A 75 5.38 -10.60 -13.13
CA PHE A 75 4.45 -10.89 -12.05
C PHE A 75 3.05 -10.37 -12.37
N CYS A 76 2.06 -10.93 -11.66
CA CYS A 76 0.67 -10.53 -11.75
C CYS A 76 0.43 -9.23 -10.95
N SER A 77 -0.22 -8.25 -11.57
CA SER A 77 -0.56 -6.98 -10.90
C SER A 77 -1.48 -7.15 -9.67
N ALA A 78 -2.29 -8.20 -9.62
CA ALA A 78 -3.30 -8.40 -8.59
C ALA A 78 -2.78 -9.17 -7.37
N CYS A 79 -2.19 -10.36 -7.55
CA CYS A 79 -1.64 -11.16 -6.44
C CYS A 79 -0.16 -10.90 -6.17
N ARG A 80 0.59 -10.34 -7.12
CA ARG A 80 2.05 -10.15 -7.06
C ARG A 80 2.89 -11.43 -7.06
N ASP A 81 2.29 -12.56 -7.42
CA ASP A 81 2.99 -13.81 -7.76
C ASP A 81 3.43 -13.86 -9.22
N SER A 82 4.14 -14.92 -9.60
CA SER A 82 4.49 -15.23 -11.00
C SER A 82 3.27 -15.10 -11.92
N TRP A 83 3.46 -14.51 -13.10
CA TRP A 83 2.37 -14.30 -14.04
C TRP A 83 1.67 -15.61 -14.42
N HIS A 84 0.33 -15.57 -14.43
CA HIS A 84 -0.52 -16.71 -14.76
C HIS A 84 -1.67 -16.24 -15.68
N LYS A 85 -1.89 -16.93 -16.81
CA LYS A 85 -2.96 -16.59 -17.78
C LYS A 85 -4.28 -17.33 -17.51
N GLU A 86 -4.20 -18.60 -17.09
CA GLU A 86 -5.34 -19.53 -17.10
C GLU A 86 -5.91 -19.80 -15.70
N ASN A 87 -5.12 -19.52 -14.66
CA ASN A 87 -5.56 -19.66 -13.29
C ASN A 87 -6.05 -18.33 -12.76
N ALA A 88 -7.14 -18.34 -11.98
CA ALA A 88 -7.50 -17.20 -11.16
C ALA A 88 -6.33 -16.89 -10.20
N CYS A 89 -6.19 -15.63 -9.79
CA CYS A 89 -5.26 -15.28 -8.73
C CYS A 89 -5.55 -16.19 -7.54
N GLN A 90 -4.61 -17.05 -7.18
CA GLN A 90 -4.70 -17.80 -5.95
C GLN A 90 -4.79 -16.76 -4.83
N ASP A 91 -5.75 -16.90 -3.92
CA ASP A 91 -5.93 -15.97 -2.79
C ASP A 91 -4.75 -16.14 -1.82
N ASN A 92 -3.57 -15.71 -2.28
CA ASN A 92 -2.41 -15.51 -1.46
C ASN A 92 -2.74 -14.23 -0.70
N THR A 93 -3.46 -14.41 0.39
CA THR A 93 -3.34 -13.60 1.58
C THR A 93 -1.86 -13.66 1.99
N PHE A 94 -1.04 -12.85 1.33
CA PHE A 94 0.30 -12.52 1.76
C PHE A 94 0.16 -11.92 3.16
N ARG A 95 0.28 -12.76 4.18
CA ARG A 95 0.61 -12.41 5.56
C ARG A 95 2.14 -12.44 5.60
N PRO A 96 2.84 -11.29 5.64
CA PRO A 96 4.26 -11.30 5.98
C PRO A 96 4.39 -11.82 7.41
N GLY A 97 4.76 -13.10 7.53
CA GLY A 97 4.86 -13.82 8.79
C GLY A 97 3.62 -14.65 9.09
N GLU A 98 3.68 -15.95 8.81
CA GLU A 98 3.25 -17.04 9.71
C GLU A 98 3.06 -18.33 8.91
N THR A 99 3.98 -19.25 9.17
CA THR A 99 3.87 -20.69 8.96
C THR A 99 2.51 -21.24 9.39
N SER A 100 2.00 -22.17 8.59
CA SER A 100 1.09 -23.29 8.94
C SER A 100 -0.31 -23.01 9.48
N SER A 101 -1.23 -23.81 8.92
CA SER A 101 -2.51 -24.25 9.50
C SER A 101 -3.65 -23.23 9.64
N PHE A 102 -4.64 -23.41 8.75
CA PHE A 102 -6.05 -23.59 9.12
C PHE A 102 -6.65 -22.61 10.14
N TYR A 103 -7.22 -21.50 9.67
CA TYR A 103 -8.32 -20.86 10.40
C TYR A 103 -9.44 -20.47 9.44
N LYS A 104 -10.58 -21.10 9.70
CA LYS A 104 -11.89 -20.76 9.16
C LYS A 104 -12.24 -19.32 9.53
N SER A 105 -13.01 -18.69 8.64
CA SER A 105 -13.85 -17.53 8.89
C SER A 105 -14.49 -17.56 10.29
N ASP A 106 -14.16 -16.61 11.15
CA ASP A 106 -15.09 -15.66 11.79
C ASP A 106 -14.32 -14.82 12.84
N GLY A 107 -14.67 -13.53 12.99
CA GLY A 107 -14.12 -12.66 14.03
C GLY A 107 -13.13 -11.58 13.56
N ASP A 108 -13.65 -10.36 13.47
CA ASP A 108 -12.97 -9.05 13.60
C ASP A 108 -11.42 -9.01 13.55
N ALA A 109 -10.82 -9.37 12.40
CA ALA A 109 -9.42 -9.05 12.17
C ALA A 109 -9.23 -7.51 12.28
N PRO A 110 -8.28 -7.02 13.09
CA PRO A 110 -8.13 -5.60 13.39
C PRO A 110 -7.80 -4.75 12.16
N ILE A 111 -7.24 -5.37 11.10
CA ILE A 111 -6.82 -4.70 9.86
C ILE A 111 -7.53 -5.35 8.66
N LYS A 112 -8.23 -4.54 7.85
CA LYS A 112 -8.95 -4.93 6.62
C LYS A 112 -8.53 -4.07 5.44
N ARG A 113 -8.72 -4.54 4.20
CA ARG A 113 -8.45 -3.74 2.99
C ARG A 113 -9.67 -2.92 2.57
N CYS A 114 -9.46 -1.68 2.16
CA CYS A 114 -10.51 -0.88 1.53
C CYS A 114 -10.97 -1.55 0.22
N PRO A 115 -12.27 -1.77 -0.03
CA PRO A 115 -12.72 -2.34 -1.30
C PRO A 115 -12.44 -1.41 -2.50
N LYS A 116 -12.34 -0.09 -2.27
CA LYS A 116 -12.09 0.93 -3.31
C LYS A 116 -10.61 1.14 -3.62
N CYS A 117 -9.81 1.58 -2.65
CA CYS A 117 -8.40 1.94 -2.87
C CYS A 117 -7.39 0.87 -2.41
N LYS A 118 -7.86 -0.27 -1.89
CA LYS A 118 -7.05 -1.40 -1.39
C LYS A 118 -6.03 -1.09 -0.28
N VAL A 119 -5.99 0.14 0.23
CA VAL A 119 -5.20 0.52 1.41
C VAL A 119 -5.66 -0.29 2.62
N TYR A 120 -4.70 -0.69 3.46
CA TYR A 120 -4.96 -1.36 4.73
C TYR A 120 -5.51 -0.37 5.76
N ILE A 121 -6.61 -0.76 6.39
CA ILE A 121 -7.38 0.04 7.34
C ILE A 121 -7.46 -0.73 8.64
N GLU A 122 -6.90 -0.17 9.71
CA GLU A 122 -7.14 -0.62 11.07
C GLU A 122 -8.42 0.02 11.61
N ARG A 123 -9.26 -0.76 12.29
CA ARG A 123 -10.39 -0.21 13.03
C ARG A 123 -9.91 0.34 14.37
N ASP A 124 -9.98 1.65 14.55
CA ASP A 124 -10.00 2.22 15.90
C ASP A 124 -11.40 1.98 16.50
N LYS A 125 -11.46 1.67 17.80
CA LYS A 125 -12.71 1.29 18.51
C LYS A 125 -13.86 2.25 18.15
N GLY A 126 -15.05 1.74 17.85
CA GLY A 126 -16.24 2.57 17.57
C GLY A 126 -17.06 2.12 16.37
N CYS A 127 -17.71 3.08 15.69
CA CYS A 127 -18.65 2.85 14.59
C CYS A 127 -18.01 2.07 13.42
N ALA A 128 -18.70 1.02 12.94
CA ALA A 128 -18.21 0.14 11.88
C ALA A 128 -18.20 0.76 10.46
N GLN A 129 -18.81 1.95 10.29
CA GLN A 129 -18.95 2.60 8.99
C GLN A 129 -17.75 3.50 8.69
N MET A 130 -16.93 3.10 7.73
CA MET A 130 -15.77 3.87 7.26
C MET A 130 -16.01 4.34 5.82
N MET A 131 -15.60 5.56 5.50
CA MET A 131 -15.70 6.13 4.16
C MET A 131 -14.32 6.29 3.55
N CYS A 132 -14.12 5.76 2.35
CA CYS A 132 -12.90 5.98 1.57
C CYS A 132 -12.84 7.43 1.12
N LYS A 133 -11.76 8.13 1.48
CA LYS A 133 -11.45 9.43 0.86
C LYS A 133 -10.80 9.13 -0.49
N SER A 134 -11.43 9.64 -1.55
CA SER A 134 -10.89 9.59 -2.92
C SER A 134 -9.56 10.34 -2.99
#